data_AF-A0A953Y7V2-F1
#
_entry.id   AF-A0A953Y7V2-F1
#
_cell.length_a   1.000
_cell.length_b   1.000
_cell.length_c   1.000
_cell.angle_alpha   90.00
_cell.angle_beta   90.00
_cell.angle_gamma   90.00
#
_symmetry.space_group_name_H-M   'P 1'
#
loop_
_entity.id
_entity.type
_entity.pdbx_description
1 polymer ?
#
loop_
_entity_poly.entity_id
_entity_poly.type
_entity_poly.pdbx_seq_one_letter_code
_entity_poly.pdbx_strand_id
1 'polypeptide(L)'
;MQQPHRALFALTTLVAVCTAHGDERLIGTWVGTGPGNQGSRVVVEPDAVTLDGERLPLRFVGPGLLEVGPPEDPARLRYELSGDTLTTVDEDGPATWRREAPQVAKPGPAPNPTPPAAAVDPFARRFAGGGLTLTLRGTVSAGYTGELTLKGQTYPVRAKASGAQLAGTFSLGEHSYPFEAELAGDTLSLSSGGTDYRLQGDPLGGTARRPGDGPAAGTVIMVEHRLRDPGVGNMESHTLLAPKGWTVKGGAWWAHTNYFNVLPSRDITVTAPDGREVHLAPSILARDLLPAPQLNMPRPPEGSADKGIPVLYLPDSLDAWKRWVERGLHQSLPQATQVRVTNAVVVPELTAILDRQIEWRRRMLAQQAQQDASLGMRTFIDAKVLAFECRYTDKGRDWEQLVVFGTTYEGFESQLTGRTTTWDINPAVIYRAPAGKLDPSMPLLVAIVNTVRETPQWSKMRAEHQAKLAGIAAEGARQANQAAMDRSRIIAKASSEINDIIMGGYKQREAIKDATHAKVINSIHGTEDYVVPGGTASVQLPNDYQRVYTNGNGEYLLTNDVLYDPNTDSALNGNQWTGMEARR
;
A
#
# COMPACT_ATOMS: atom_id res chain seq x y z
N MET A 1 22.88 -8.12 26.62
CA MET A 1 21.59 -8.83 26.72
C MET A 1 20.75 -8.09 27.75
N GLN A 2 20.06 -7.02 27.35
CA GLN A 2 19.14 -6.22 28.18
C GLN A 2 18.41 -5.20 27.28
N GLN A 3 17.16 -4.86 27.64
CA GLN A 3 16.24 -3.82 27.12
C GLN A 3 15.05 -4.24 26.23
N PRO A 4 14.03 -4.93 26.79
CA PRO A 4 12.70 -5.06 26.19
C PRO A 4 11.83 -3.78 26.25
N HIS A 5 12.29 -2.70 26.90
CA HIS A 5 11.44 -1.51 27.15
C HIS A 5 11.30 -0.56 25.95
N ARG A 6 12.29 -0.44 25.07
CA ARG A 6 12.26 0.51 23.93
C ARG A 6 11.36 0.02 22.78
N ALA A 7 11.32 -1.29 22.54
CA ALA A 7 10.43 -1.91 21.56
C ALA A 7 8.94 -1.68 21.90
N LEU A 8 8.59 -1.68 23.20
CA LEU A 8 7.22 -1.45 23.67
C LEU A 8 6.75 0.00 23.41
N PHE A 9 7.63 1.01 23.49
CA PHE A 9 7.28 2.41 23.20
C PHE A 9 7.15 2.69 21.70
N ALA A 10 7.96 2.02 20.86
CA ALA A 10 7.78 2.05 19.41
C ALA A 10 6.40 1.49 19.00
N LEU A 11 5.88 0.51 19.76
CA LEU A 11 4.57 -0.09 19.56
C LEU A 11 3.43 0.95 19.57
N THR A 12 3.44 1.87 20.55
CA THR A 12 2.41 2.90 20.71
C THR A 12 2.48 4.03 19.67
N THR A 13 3.67 4.32 19.14
CA THR A 13 3.87 5.39 18.14
C THR A 13 3.35 4.99 16.77
N LEU A 14 3.71 3.79 16.30
CA LEU A 14 3.32 3.38 14.95
C LEU A 14 1.85 3.00 14.87
N VAL A 15 1.24 2.45 15.92
CA VAL A 15 -0.19 2.13 15.92
C VAL A 15 -1.03 3.38 15.72
N ALA A 16 -0.73 4.49 16.40
CA ALA A 16 -1.48 5.75 16.26
C ALA A 16 -1.20 6.51 14.94
N VAL A 17 -0.04 6.30 14.31
CA VAL A 17 0.32 6.96 13.05
C VAL A 17 -0.06 6.12 11.83
N CYS A 18 -0.14 4.79 11.97
CA CYS A 18 -0.53 3.86 10.90
C CYS A 18 -2.04 3.63 10.82
N THR A 19 -2.85 4.03 11.81
CA THR A 19 -4.33 3.94 11.77
C THR A 19 -5.00 4.96 10.84
N ALA A 20 -4.24 5.75 10.08
CA ALA A 20 -4.75 6.83 9.21
C ALA A 20 -5.53 6.37 7.95
N HIS A 21 -6.15 5.19 7.96
CA HIS A 21 -7.08 4.73 6.92
C HIS A 21 -8.53 4.55 7.42
N GLY A 22 -8.82 4.87 8.68
CA GLY A 22 -10.20 4.94 9.21
C GLY A 22 -10.62 6.38 9.49
N ASP A 23 -11.90 6.70 9.29
CA ASP A 23 -12.47 7.96 9.76
C ASP A 23 -12.64 7.87 11.28
N GLU A 24 -11.59 8.22 12.04
CA GLU A 24 -11.56 8.13 13.52
C GLU A 24 -12.73 8.85 14.18
N ARG A 25 -13.38 9.79 13.48
CA ARG A 25 -14.58 10.47 13.95
C ARG A 25 -15.76 9.51 14.08
N LEU A 26 -15.78 8.36 13.42
CA LEU A 26 -16.80 7.33 13.61
C LEU A 26 -16.64 6.55 14.92
N ILE A 27 -15.45 6.52 15.51
CA ILE A 27 -15.20 5.74 16.73
C ILE A 27 -16.03 6.30 17.89
N GLY A 28 -16.67 5.40 18.64
CA GLY A 28 -17.51 5.74 19.79
C GLY A 28 -18.89 5.09 19.72
N THR A 29 -19.77 5.55 20.60
CA THR A 29 -21.12 5.01 20.73
C THR A 29 -22.15 5.92 20.06
N TRP A 30 -23.04 5.31 19.29
CA TRP A 30 -24.06 5.95 18.49
C TRP A 30 -25.43 5.37 18.82
N VAL A 31 -26.43 6.25 18.90
CA VAL A 31 -27.83 5.87 19.16
C VAL A 31 -28.66 6.26 17.96
N GLY A 32 -29.42 5.33 17.40
CA GLY A 32 -30.26 5.58 16.25
C GLY A 32 -31.41 6.53 16.57
N THR A 33 -31.66 7.47 15.67
CA THR A 33 -32.66 8.54 15.81
C THR A 33 -33.64 8.58 14.64
N GLY A 34 -33.46 7.74 13.63
CA GLY A 34 -34.34 7.64 12.47
C GLY A 34 -35.52 6.68 12.69
N PRO A 35 -36.53 6.73 11.81
CA PRO A 35 -37.75 5.93 11.96
C PRO A 35 -37.52 4.41 11.93
N GLY A 36 -36.42 3.92 11.35
CA GLY A 36 -36.08 2.50 11.25
C GLY A 36 -35.06 2.00 12.28
N ASN A 37 -34.46 2.88 13.08
CA ASN A 37 -33.38 2.51 14.01
C ASN A 37 -33.48 3.24 15.37
N GLN A 38 -34.64 3.80 15.72
CA GLN A 38 -34.81 4.62 16.91
C GLN A 38 -34.47 3.83 18.19
N GLY A 39 -33.46 4.30 18.92
CA GLY A 39 -33.02 3.68 20.18
C GLY A 39 -32.02 2.52 20.03
N SER A 40 -31.76 2.04 18.80
CA SER A 40 -30.70 1.05 18.55
C SER A 40 -29.33 1.63 18.88
N ARG A 41 -28.44 0.81 19.46
CA ARG A 41 -27.13 1.26 19.91
C ARG A 41 -26.03 0.56 19.13
N VAL A 42 -25.12 1.35 18.59
CA VAL A 42 -23.96 0.88 17.85
C VAL A 42 -22.69 1.38 18.53
N VAL A 43 -21.75 0.47 18.78
CA VAL A 43 -20.39 0.82 19.22
C VAL A 43 -19.45 0.59 18.06
N VAL A 44 -18.82 1.65 17.57
CA VAL A 44 -17.83 1.58 16.50
C VAL A 44 -16.44 1.57 17.12
N GLU A 45 -15.69 0.51 16.84
CA GLU A 45 -14.28 0.32 17.19
C GLU A 45 -13.41 0.46 15.92
N PRO A 46 -12.07 0.57 16.04
CA PRO A 46 -11.20 0.72 14.87
C PRO A 46 -11.30 -0.40 13.82
N ASP A 47 -11.64 -1.63 14.24
CA ASP A 47 -11.66 -2.83 13.41
C ASP A 47 -12.98 -3.62 13.49
N ALA A 48 -13.96 -3.12 14.26
CA ALA A 48 -15.22 -3.80 14.47
C ALA A 48 -16.37 -2.82 14.73
N VAL A 49 -17.59 -3.30 14.54
CA VAL A 49 -18.80 -2.65 14.99
C VAL A 49 -19.60 -3.62 15.84
N THR A 50 -20.07 -3.16 16.99
CA THR A 50 -20.99 -3.93 17.83
C THR A 50 -22.39 -3.36 17.69
N LEU A 51 -23.30 -4.16 17.12
CA LEU A 51 -24.72 -3.85 16.97
C LEU A 51 -25.52 -4.93 17.69
N ASP A 52 -26.43 -4.54 18.58
CA ASP A 52 -27.30 -5.46 19.33
C ASP A 52 -26.55 -6.60 20.08
N GLY A 53 -25.30 -6.34 20.48
CA GLY A 53 -24.44 -7.28 21.21
C GLY A 53 -23.60 -8.20 20.32
N GLU A 54 -23.80 -8.17 19.00
CA GLU A 54 -23.00 -8.90 18.03
C GLU A 54 -21.84 -8.03 17.53
N ARG A 55 -20.61 -8.55 17.64
CA ARG A 55 -19.38 -7.85 17.19
C ARG A 55 -19.02 -8.31 15.78
N LEU A 56 -19.23 -7.44 14.81
CA LEU A 56 -18.96 -7.69 13.39
C LEU A 56 -17.65 -7.02 12.96
N PRO A 57 -16.83 -7.65 12.09
CA PRO A 57 -15.65 -7.02 11.51
C PRO A 57 -16.03 -5.75 10.73
N LEU A 58 -15.21 -4.72 10.84
CA LEU A 58 -15.38 -3.44 10.14
C LEU A 58 -14.17 -3.15 9.26
N ARG A 59 -14.40 -2.76 8.00
CA ARG A 59 -13.37 -2.33 7.06
C ARG A 59 -13.73 -1.01 6.39
N PHE A 60 -12.76 -0.10 6.35
CA PHE A 60 -12.88 1.15 5.58
C PHE A 60 -12.44 0.89 4.14
N VAL A 61 -13.33 1.11 3.19
CA VAL A 61 -13.08 0.82 1.76
C VAL A 61 -12.79 2.10 0.98
N GLY A 62 -13.24 3.25 1.48
CA GLY A 62 -12.95 4.56 0.93
C GLY A 62 -13.69 5.68 1.68
N PRO A 63 -13.51 6.95 1.29
CA PRO A 63 -14.21 8.07 1.91
C PRO A 63 -15.73 7.89 1.84
N GLY A 64 -16.40 7.84 2.99
CA GLY A 64 -17.85 7.67 3.06
C GLY A 64 -18.35 6.27 2.69
N LEU A 65 -17.48 5.24 2.68
CA LEU A 65 -17.84 3.85 2.43
C LEU A 65 -17.18 2.89 3.42
N LEU A 66 -17.99 2.08 4.10
CA LEU A 66 -17.57 1.06 5.05
C LEU A 66 -18.16 -0.31 4.69
N GLU A 67 -17.44 -1.36 5.04
CA GLU A 67 -17.86 -2.76 4.93
C GLU A 67 -17.98 -3.36 6.32
N VAL A 68 -19.12 -3.99 6.62
CA VAL A 68 -19.44 -4.58 7.92
C VAL A 68 -19.85 -6.03 7.72
N GLY A 69 -19.26 -6.93 8.51
CA GLY A 69 -19.60 -8.36 8.48
C GLY A 69 -18.44 -9.26 8.07
N PRO A 70 -18.71 -10.56 7.84
CA PRO A 70 -17.68 -11.54 7.54
C PRO A 70 -16.98 -11.24 6.19
N PRO A 71 -15.68 -11.59 6.03
CA PRO A 71 -14.92 -11.30 4.81
C PRO A 71 -15.46 -11.94 3.54
N GLU A 72 -16.22 -13.04 3.69
CA GLU A 72 -16.82 -13.81 2.59
C GLU A 72 -17.97 -13.04 1.93
N ASP A 73 -18.72 -12.24 2.70
CA ASP A 73 -19.91 -11.52 2.25
C ASP A 73 -20.18 -10.27 3.14
N PRO A 74 -19.41 -9.18 2.97
CA PRO A 74 -19.56 -7.99 3.79
C PRO A 74 -20.70 -7.10 3.28
N ALA A 75 -21.51 -6.57 4.20
CA ALA A 75 -22.49 -5.53 3.91
C ALA A 75 -21.77 -4.21 3.62
N ARG A 76 -22.08 -3.57 2.48
CA ARG A 76 -21.52 -2.28 2.07
C ARG A 76 -22.44 -1.13 2.45
N LEU A 77 -21.92 -0.23 3.27
CA LEU A 77 -22.65 0.89 3.84
C LEU A 77 -21.99 2.20 3.39
N ARG A 78 -22.75 3.06 2.72
CA ARG A 78 -22.32 4.45 2.56
C ARG A 78 -22.57 5.20 3.86
N TYR A 79 -21.70 6.14 4.20
CA TYR A 79 -21.90 6.95 5.40
C TYR A 79 -21.53 8.42 5.18
N GLU A 80 -22.21 9.28 5.90
CA GLU A 80 -21.93 10.70 6.00
C GLU A 80 -21.92 11.13 7.46
N LEU A 81 -20.91 11.91 7.86
CA LEU A 81 -20.74 12.36 9.23
C LEU A 81 -20.72 13.89 9.30
N SER A 82 -21.63 14.45 10.10
CA SER A 82 -21.73 15.88 10.38
C SER A 82 -21.83 16.12 11.90
N GLY A 83 -20.71 16.50 12.51
CA GLY A 83 -20.60 16.68 13.97
C GLY A 83 -20.91 15.40 14.75
N ASP A 84 -21.97 15.44 15.56
CA ASP A 84 -22.47 14.30 16.35
C ASP A 84 -23.59 13.52 15.64
N THR A 85 -23.80 13.75 14.34
CA THR A 85 -24.79 13.04 13.53
C THR A 85 -24.10 12.19 12.48
N LEU A 86 -24.41 10.90 12.47
CA LEU A 86 -23.98 9.92 11.48
C LEU A 86 -25.20 9.48 10.67
N THR A 87 -25.10 9.53 9.35
CA THR A 87 -26.09 8.93 8.46
C THR A 87 -25.44 7.77 7.73
N THR A 88 -26.03 6.58 7.80
CA THR A 88 -25.62 5.39 7.04
C THR A 88 -26.67 5.07 5.99
N VAL A 89 -26.27 4.52 4.85
CA VAL A 89 -27.16 4.10 3.77
C VAL A 89 -26.74 2.71 3.31
N ASP A 90 -27.64 1.74 3.48
CA ASP A 90 -27.55 0.37 2.96
C ASP A 90 -28.65 0.13 1.90
N GLU A 91 -28.93 -1.14 1.62
CA GLU A 91 -29.97 -1.60 0.71
C GLU A 91 -31.40 -1.36 1.25
N ASP A 92 -31.57 -1.27 2.57
CA ASP A 92 -32.85 -1.04 3.25
C ASP A 92 -33.17 0.46 3.40
N GLY A 93 -32.16 1.34 3.25
CA GLY A 93 -32.30 2.78 3.11
C GLY A 93 -31.44 3.59 4.09
N PRO A 94 -31.70 4.91 4.23
CA PRO A 94 -30.93 5.75 5.11
C PRO A 94 -31.32 5.56 6.59
N ALA A 95 -30.33 5.38 7.45
CA ALA A 95 -30.46 5.35 8.91
C ALA A 95 -29.65 6.49 9.54
N THR A 96 -30.24 7.20 10.51
CA THR A 96 -29.58 8.33 11.19
C THR A 96 -29.26 7.97 12.62
N TRP A 97 -28.09 8.38 13.09
CA TRP A 97 -27.54 8.08 14.40
C TRP A 97 -26.98 9.35 15.04
N ARG A 98 -27.10 9.45 16.37
CA ARG A 98 -26.54 10.54 17.17
C ARG A 98 -25.50 10.00 18.14
N ARG A 99 -24.38 10.70 18.28
CA ARG A 99 -23.32 10.32 19.22
C ARG A 99 -23.82 10.41 20.66
N GLU A 100 -23.55 9.36 21.44
CA GLU A 100 -23.85 9.33 22.87
C GLU A 100 -22.75 10.07 23.64
N ALA A 101 -23.11 11.16 24.32
CA ALA A 101 -22.20 11.86 25.24
C ALA A 101 -21.88 10.96 26.44
N PRO A 102 -20.67 11.06 27.04
CA PRO A 102 -20.38 10.36 28.28
C PRO A 102 -21.42 10.72 29.35
N GLN A 103 -22.10 9.73 29.93
CA GLN A 103 -23.05 9.99 31.00
C GLN A 103 -22.34 10.62 32.19
N VAL A 104 -22.54 11.92 32.38
CA VAL A 104 -22.33 12.57 33.69
C VAL A 104 -23.47 12.10 34.58
N ALA A 105 -23.13 11.42 35.67
CA ALA A 105 -24.09 10.99 36.68
C ALA A 105 -24.93 12.19 37.15
N LYS A 106 -26.27 12.04 37.15
CA LYS A 106 -27.19 13.07 37.61
C LYS A 106 -26.86 13.46 39.07
N PRO A 107 -26.86 14.76 39.42
CA PRO A 107 -26.66 15.19 40.79
C PRO A 107 -27.87 14.82 41.65
N GLY A 108 -27.63 14.09 42.73
CA GLY A 108 -28.63 13.86 43.79
C GLY A 108 -28.94 15.17 44.54
N PRO A 109 -30.06 15.21 45.29
CA PRO A 109 -30.53 16.43 45.95
C PRO A 109 -29.54 16.89 47.03
N ALA A 110 -29.48 18.21 47.21
CA ALA A 110 -28.47 18.93 47.98
C ALA A 110 -28.24 18.37 49.40
N PRO A 111 -26.98 18.29 49.88
CA PRO A 111 -26.69 17.83 51.23
C PRO A 111 -26.98 18.93 52.27
N ASN A 112 -27.66 18.52 53.34
CA ASN A 112 -27.66 19.20 54.63
C ASN A 112 -26.24 19.22 55.24
N PRO A 113 -25.96 20.08 56.22
CA PRO A 113 -24.61 20.47 56.60
C PRO A 113 -23.73 19.31 57.09
N THR A 114 -22.47 19.42 56.67
CA THR A 114 -21.38 18.44 56.70
C THR A 114 -21.05 17.88 58.09
N PRO A 115 -20.97 16.55 58.26
CA PRO A 115 -20.20 15.92 59.35
C PRO A 115 -18.68 15.97 59.02
N PRO A 116 -17.78 15.79 60.01
CA PRO A 116 -16.34 15.87 59.78
C PRO A 116 -15.85 14.87 58.72
N ALA A 117 -14.89 15.31 57.90
CA ALA A 117 -14.33 14.53 56.79
C ALA A 117 -13.82 13.15 57.26
N ALA A 118 -14.36 12.08 56.67
CA ALA A 118 -13.88 10.73 56.89
C ALA A 118 -12.43 10.60 56.38
N ALA A 119 -11.58 9.93 57.17
CA ALA A 119 -10.20 9.63 56.78
C ALA A 119 -10.18 8.85 55.45
N VAL A 120 -9.28 9.24 54.54
CA VAL A 120 -9.09 8.55 53.25
C VAL A 120 -8.66 7.11 53.54
N ASP A 121 -9.38 6.15 52.97
CA ASP A 121 -9.11 4.74 53.19
C ASP A 121 -7.76 4.34 52.56
N PRO A 122 -6.80 3.82 53.35
CA PRO A 122 -5.44 3.63 52.88
C PRO A 122 -5.26 2.47 51.89
N PHE A 123 -6.24 1.57 51.80
CA PHE A 123 -6.22 0.42 50.90
C PHE A 123 -7.04 0.64 49.62
N ALA A 124 -7.94 1.62 49.58
CA ALA A 124 -8.79 1.90 48.42
C ALA A 124 -8.05 2.64 47.28
N ARG A 125 -6.96 2.04 46.79
CA ARG A 125 -6.07 2.57 45.76
C ARG A 125 -5.40 1.45 44.97
N ARG A 126 -4.63 1.82 43.96
CA ARG A 126 -3.80 0.91 43.18
C ARG A 126 -2.41 0.76 43.81
N PHE A 127 -1.88 -0.46 43.77
CA PHE A 127 -0.56 -0.86 44.21
C PHE A 127 0.14 -1.63 43.09
N ALA A 128 1.43 -1.38 42.85
CA ALA A 128 2.18 -2.09 41.80
C ALA A 128 3.65 -2.36 42.17
N GLY A 129 4.18 -3.49 41.74
CA GLY A 129 5.58 -3.89 41.97
C GLY A 129 5.83 -5.36 41.61
N GLY A 130 7.05 -5.72 41.24
CA GLY A 130 7.42 -7.12 40.99
C GLY A 130 6.61 -7.84 39.89
N GLY A 131 6.04 -7.10 38.93
CA GLY A 131 5.18 -7.67 37.87
C GLY A 131 3.73 -7.96 38.29
N LEU A 132 3.34 -7.56 39.51
CA LEU A 132 2.01 -7.66 40.08
C LEU A 132 1.39 -6.26 40.20
N THR A 133 0.11 -6.12 39.85
CA THR A 133 -0.69 -4.92 40.11
C THR A 133 -1.95 -5.31 40.87
N LEU A 134 -2.26 -4.62 41.97
CA LEU A 134 -3.47 -4.81 42.76
C LEU A 134 -4.23 -3.48 42.83
N THR A 135 -5.48 -3.45 42.39
CA THR A 135 -6.34 -2.27 42.50
C THR A 135 -7.53 -2.60 43.36
N LEU A 136 -7.71 -1.89 44.48
CA LEU A 136 -8.81 -2.11 45.41
C LEU A 136 -9.73 -0.89 45.48
N ARG A 137 -11.02 -1.16 45.64
CA ARG A 137 -12.08 -0.18 45.86
C ARG A 137 -12.95 -0.68 47.01
N GLY A 138 -13.45 0.23 47.85
CA GLY A 138 -14.27 -0.11 49.01
C GLY A 138 -13.81 0.63 50.25
N THR A 139 -14.26 0.15 51.40
CA THR A 139 -13.89 0.72 52.70
C THR A 139 -13.59 -0.39 53.69
N VAL A 140 -12.85 -0.08 54.76
CA VAL A 140 -12.61 -1.03 55.87
C VAL A 140 -13.92 -1.68 56.37
N SER A 141 -15.01 -0.90 56.46
CA SER A 141 -16.31 -1.39 56.96
C SER A 141 -17.10 -2.25 55.97
N ALA A 142 -17.00 -1.97 54.67
CA ALA A 142 -17.73 -2.71 53.62
C ALA A 142 -16.91 -3.88 53.06
N GLY A 143 -15.60 -3.93 53.34
CA GLY A 143 -14.65 -4.76 52.62
C GLY A 143 -14.27 -4.13 51.27
N TYR A 144 -13.28 -4.74 50.63
CA TYR A 144 -12.72 -4.29 49.37
C TYR A 144 -13.05 -5.28 48.25
N THR A 145 -13.33 -4.74 47.08
CA THR A 145 -13.37 -5.47 45.82
C THR A 145 -12.35 -4.86 44.87
N GLY A 146 -11.89 -5.64 43.89
CA GLY A 146 -10.84 -5.14 43.02
C GLY A 146 -10.37 -6.14 41.98
N GLU A 147 -9.22 -5.81 41.43
CA GLU A 147 -8.57 -6.60 40.38
C GLU A 147 -7.08 -6.77 40.72
N LEU A 148 -6.58 -7.97 40.45
CA LEU A 148 -5.18 -8.33 40.56
C LEU A 148 -4.68 -8.77 39.18
N THR A 149 -3.68 -8.08 38.65
CA THR A 149 -3.05 -8.42 37.37
C THR A 149 -1.68 -9.02 37.60
N LEU A 150 -1.43 -10.22 37.08
CA LEU A 150 -0.15 -10.92 37.13
C LEU A 150 0.17 -11.47 35.74
N LYS A 151 1.34 -11.13 35.18
CA LYS A 151 1.79 -11.57 33.84
C LYS A 151 0.77 -11.30 32.72
N GLY A 152 0.07 -10.17 32.81
CA GLY A 152 -0.91 -9.72 31.79
C GLY A 152 -2.30 -10.35 31.90
N GLN A 153 -2.53 -11.23 32.88
CA GLN A 153 -3.85 -11.80 33.18
C GLN A 153 -4.44 -11.12 34.41
N THR A 154 -5.74 -10.83 34.39
CA THR A 154 -6.45 -10.08 35.44
C THR A 154 -7.46 -10.97 36.15
N TYR A 155 -7.45 -10.91 37.49
CA TYR A 155 -8.25 -11.75 38.38
C TYR A 155 -9.07 -10.88 39.34
N PRO A 156 -10.36 -11.19 39.55
CA PRO A 156 -11.18 -10.46 40.52
C PRO A 156 -10.73 -10.76 41.95
N VAL A 157 -10.72 -9.72 42.79
CA VAL A 157 -10.26 -9.75 44.19
C VAL A 157 -11.41 -9.38 45.13
N ARG A 158 -11.45 -10.06 46.27
CA ARG A 158 -12.18 -9.61 47.47
C ARG A 158 -11.25 -9.62 48.67
N ALA A 159 -11.29 -8.59 49.50
CA ALA A 159 -10.43 -8.48 50.67
C ALA A 159 -11.11 -7.77 51.84
N LYS A 160 -10.57 -7.95 53.04
CA LYS A 160 -10.95 -7.22 54.26
C LYS A 160 -9.70 -6.74 54.97
N ALA A 161 -9.73 -5.50 55.45
CA ALA A 161 -8.64 -4.93 56.23
C ALA A 161 -8.95 -4.98 57.73
N SER A 162 -7.88 -5.14 58.51
CA SER A 162 -7.88 -4.98 59.96
C SER A 162 -6.63 -4.20 60.35
N GLY A 163 -6.78 -2.90 60.63
CA GLY A 163 -5.64 -2.00 60.85
C GLY A 163 -4.77 -1.87 59.60
N ALA A 164 -3.48 -2.21 59.72
CA ALA A 164 -2.53 -2.21 58.61
C ALA A 164 -2.48 -3.55 57.84
N GLN A 165 -3.24 -4.56 58.27
CA GLN A 165 -3.29 -5.87 57.63
C GLN A 165 -4.47 -5.97 56.67
N LEU A 166 -4.28 -6.71 55.59
CA LEU A 166 -5.26 -6.95 54.55
C LEU A 166 -5.24 -8.43 54.19
N ALA A 167 -6.37 -9.12 54.36
CA ALA A 167 -6.53 -10.51 53.96
C ALA A 167 -7.57 -10.61 52.85
N GLY A 168 -7.29 -11.36 51.80
CA GLY A 168 -8.19 -11.47 50.68
C GLY A 168 -8.00 -12.73 49.85
N THR A 169 -8.82 -12.83 48.81
CA THR A 169 -8.79 -13.91 47.84
C THR A 169 -8.90 -13.35 46.43
N PHE A 170 -8.17 -13.95 45.48
CA PHE A 170 -8.40 -13.73 44.05
C PHE A 170 -8.85 -15.02 43.36
N SER A 171 -9.62 -14.90 42.29
CA SER A 171 -10.21 -16.06 41.59
C SER A 171 -9.56 -16.31 40.23
N LEU A 172 -9.15 -17.55 39.97
CA LEU A 172 -8.64 -18.04 38.69
C LEU A 172 -9.58 -19.15 38.21
N GLY A 173 -10.47 -18.82 37.28
CA GLY A 173 -11.58 -19.71 36.92
C GLY A 173 -12.48 -19.98 38.13
N GLU A 174 -12.72 -21.25 38.45
CA GLU A 174 -13.51 -21.66 39.63
C GLU A 174 -12.69 -21.75 40.94
N HIS A 175 -11.37 -21.58 40.89
CA HIS A 175 -10.51 -21.73 42.06
C HIS A 175 -10.19 -20.39 42.71
N SER A 176 -10.24 -20.34 44.05
CA SER A 176 -9.95 -19.14 44.85
C SER A 176 -8.64 -19.31 45.61
N TYR A 177 -7.77 -18.31 45.54
CA TYR A 177 -6.44 -18.33 46.16
C TYR A 177 -6.32 -17.22 47.21
N PRO A 178 -5.92 -17.54 48.45
CA PRO A 178 -5.77 -16.55 49.50
C PRO A 178 -4.49 -15.73 49.33
N PHE A 179 -4.52 -14.50 49.83
CA PHE A 179 -3.34 -13.69 50.06
C PHE A 179 -3.48 -12.93 51.38
N GLU A 180 -2.34 -12.64 51.98
CA GLU A 180 -2.22 -11.76 53.13
C GLU A 180 -1.29 -10.60 52.75
N ALA A 181 -1.57 -9.41 53.27
CA ALA A 181 -0.72 -8.26 53.02
C ALA A 181 -0.66 -7.32 54.23
N GLU A 182 0.45 -6.59 54.34
CA GLU A 182 0.67 -5.58 55.37
C GLU A 182 1.09 -4.25 54.72
N LEU A 183 0.46 -3.16 55.14
CA LEU A 183 0.74 -1.81 54.65
C LEU A 183 1.65 -1.05 55.62
N ALA A 184 2.83 -0.66 55.14
CA ALA A 184 3.75 0.24 55.83
C ALA A 184 3.93 1.51 54.99
N GLY A 185 3.24 2.58 55.38
CA GLY A 185 3.19 3.83 54.63
C GLY A 185 2.50 3.63 53.27
N ASP A 186 3.28 3.75 52.19
CA ASP A 186 2.81 3.50 50.82
C ASP A 186 3.28 2.16 50.25
N THR A 187 4.01 1.35 51.02
CA THR A 187 4.46 0.03 50.58
C THR A 187 3.53 -1.05 51.14
N LEU A 188 2.97 -1.87 50.25
CA LEU A 188 2.19 -3.04 50.58
C LEU A 188 3.05 -4.31 50.36
N SER A 189 3.32 -5.05 51.43
CA SER A 189 3.99 -6.35 51.36
C SER A 189 2.93 -7.43 51.29
N LEU A 190 2.80 -8.14 50.17
CA LEU A 190 1.75 -9.12 49.90
C LEU A 190 2.35 -10.51 49.75
N SER A 191 1.83 -11.50 50.47
CA SER A 191 2.21 -12.91 50.37
C SER A 191 1.05 -13.73 49.82
N SER A 192 1.31 -14.58 48.82
CA SER A 192 0.36 -15.54 48.29
C SER A 192 1.07 -16.79 47.77
N GLY A 193 0.58 -17.97 48.13
CA GLY A 193 1.15 -19.25 47.66
C GLY A 193 2.63 -19.44 47.98
N GLY A 194 3.14 -18.83 49.06
CA GLY A 194 4.55 -18.88 49.46
C GLY A 194 5.48 -17.92 48.69
N THR A 195 4.92 -16.99 47.89
CA THR A 195 5.68 -15.94 47.20
C THR A 195 5.34 -14.58 47.80
N ASP A 196 6.38 -13.80 48.11
CA ASP A 196 6.24 -12.45 48.65
C ASP A 196 6.48 -11.39 47.57
N TYR A 197 5.59 -10.39 47.55
CA TYR A 197 5.60 -9.26 46.65
C TYR A 197 5.68 -7.97 47.43
N ARG A 198 6.48 -7.02 46.94
CA ARG A 198 6.53 -5.66 47.48
C ARG A 198 5.93 -4.70 46.46
N LEU A 199 4.81 -4.08 46.80
CA LEU A 199 4.03 -3.21 45.92
C LEU A 199 4.04 -1.78 46.45
N GLN A 200 4.13 -0.81 45.55
CA GLN A 200 4.04 0.62 45.86
C GLN A 200 2.63 1.11 45.56
N GLY A 201 1.98 1.74 46.53
CA GLY A 201 0.66 2.33 46.44
C GLY A 201 0.69 3.72 45.81
N ASP A 202 -0.33 4.03 45.01
CA ASP A 202 -0.58 5.38 44.50
C ASP A 202 -0.83 6.34 45.69
N PRO A 203 -0.39 7.61 45.65
CA PRO A 203 -0.51 8.52 46.79
C PRO A 203 -1.96 8.68 47.30
N LEU A 204 -2.19 8.53 48.63
CA LEU A 204 -3.51 8.71 49.25
C LEU A 204 -3.87 10.19 49.32
N GLY A 205 -4.87 10.60 48.54
CA GLY A 205 -5.53 11.90 48.68
C GLY A 205 -4.60 13.09 48.51
N GLY A 206 -4.39 13.51 47.26
CA GLY A 206 -3.92 14.86 47.00
C GLY A 206 -4.86 15.85 47.67
N THR A 207 -4.32 16.75 48.49
CA THR A 207 -4.99 18.02 48.79
C THR A 207 -5.47 18.59 47.46
N ALA A 208 -6.79 18.77 47.31
CA ALA A 208 -7.34 19.51 46.19
C ALA A 208 -6.60 20.85 46.14
N ARG A 209 -5.78 21.03 45.11
CA ARG A 209 -5.00 22.25 44.93
C ARG A 209 -5.96 23.42 44.92
N ARG A 210 -5.65 24.47 45.69
CA ARG A 210 -6.41 25.71 45.60
C ARG A 210 -6.29 26.23 44.16
N PRO A 211 -7.31 26.87 43.57
CA PRO A 211 -7.15 27.60 42.32
C PRO A 211 -6.02 28.63 42.52
N GLY A 212 -4.84 28.42 41.91
CA GLY A 212 -3.62 29.21 42.13
C GLY A 212 -2.40 28.38 42.55
N ASP A 213 -2.64 27.20 43.11
CA ASP A 213 -1.72 26.07 43.11
C ASP A 213 -1.13 25.88 41.69
N GLY A 214 0.16 26.12 41.42
CA GLY A 214 0.75 25.83 40.09
C GLY A 214 0.57 24.36 39.63
N PRO A 215 1.18 23.88 38.54
CA PRO A 215 1.13 22.45 38.21
C PRO A 215 1.84 21.60 39.28
N ALA A 216 1.45 20.33 39.50
CA ALA A 216 2.19 19.43 40.41
C ALA A 216 3.57 19.14 39.84
N ALA A 217 4.54 18.80 40.69
CA ALA A 217 5.84 18.36 40.19
C ALA A 217 5.63 17.18 39.21
N GLY A 218 6.20 17.28 38.01
CA GLY A 218 5.96 16.29 36.93
C GLY A 218 4.69 16.52 36.09
N THR A 219 3.89 17.56 36.36
CA THR A 219 2.76 17.93 35.50
C THR A 219 3.25 18.66 34.27
N VAL A 220 2.85 18.16 33.09
CA VAL A 220 3.13 18.80 31.80
C VAL A 220 1.86 19.48 31.29
N ILE A 221 1.92 20.78 31.06
CA ILE A 221 0.85 21.49 30.34
C ILE A 221 1.12 21.31 28.86
N MET A 222 0.17 20.72 28.13
CA MET A 222 0.23 20.60 26.68
C MET A 222 -0.55 21.74 26.03
N VAL A 223 0.00 22.32 24.96
CA VAL A 223 -0.57 23.43 24.20
C VAL A 223 -0.80 22.96 22.77
N GLU A 224 -1.95 23.30 22.19
CA GLU A 224 -2.26 23.04 20.78
C GLU A 224 -1.46 23.96 19.86
N HIS A 225 -0.84 23.37 18.85
CA HIS A 225 -0.16 24.05 17.76
C HIS A 225 -0.84 23.69 16.45
N ARG A 226 -1.03 24.69 15.59
CA ARG A 226 -1.55 24.56 14.24
C ARG A 226 -0.45 24.85 13.23
N LEU A 227 -0.19 23.91 12.34
CA LEU A 227 0.81 24.00 11.30
C LEU A 227 0.14 24.22 9.96
N ARG A 228 0.84 24.89 9.05
CA ARG A 228 0.28 25.35 7.77
C ARG A 228 1.09 24.83 6.59
N ASP A 229 0.45 24.77 5.44
CA ASP A 229 1.03 24.40 4.16
C ASP A 229 1.21 25.65 3.29
N PRO A 230 2.42 26.21 3.21
CA PRO A 230 2.68 27.36 2.34
C PRO A 230 2.54 27.01 0.85
N GLY A 231 2.64 25.73 0.47
CA GLY A 231 2.46 25.24 -0.90
C GLY A 231 1.00 25.28 -1.37
N VAL A 232 0.04 25.38 -0.45
CA VAL A 232 -1.40 25.42 -0.75
C VAL A 232 -2.08 26.58 -0.02
N GLY A 233 -1.71 27.81 -0.38
CA GLY A 233 -2.39 29.01 0.12
C GLY A 233 -2.36 29.17 1.64
N ASN A 234 -1.33 28.63 2.30
CA ASN A 234 -1.17 28.66 3.76
C ASN A 234 -2.33 27.97 4.53
N MET A 235 -2.93 26.95 3.91
CA MET A 235 -3.96 26.08 4.51
C MET A 235 -3.43 25.43 5.80
N GLU A 236 -4.26 25.32 6.85
CA GLU A 236 -3.85 24.55 8.04
C GLU A 236 -3.75 23.07 7.66
N SER A 237 -2.57 22.48 7.84
CA SER A 237 -2.27 21.11 7.42
C SER A 237 -2.33 20.11 8.56
N HIS A 238 -1.83 20.51 9.73
CA HIS A 238 -1.73 19.62 10.89
C HIS A 238 -2.04 20.37 12.19
N THR A 239 -2.52 19.63 13.18
CA THR A 239 -2.59 20.04 14.58
C THR A 239 -1.80 19.07 15.44
N LEU A 240 -1.22 19.54 16.54
CA LEU A 240 -0.55 18.69 17.53
C LEU A 240 -0.53 19.35 18.90
N LEU A 241 -0.34 18.55 19.94
CA LEU A 241 -0.10 19.01 21.30
C LEU A 241 1.40 18.93 21.64
N ALA A 242 1.98 20.04 22.11
CA ALA A 242 3.35 20.09 22.59
C ALA A 242 3.43 20.70 24.01
N PRO A 243 4.42 20.33 24.83
CA PRO A 243 4.56 20.93 26.16
C PRO A 243 4.75 22.45 26.08
N LYS A 244 4.12 23.18 27.00
CA LYS A 244 4.24 24.64 27.09
C LYS A 244 5.72 25.04 27.17
N GLY A 245 6.14 25.94 26.30
CA GLY A 245 7.53 26.43 26.21
C GLY A 245 8.44 25.63 25.28
N TRP A 246 7.94 24.54 24.68
CA TRP A 246 8.66 23.85 23.60
C TRP A 246 8.42 24.57 22.27
N THR A 247 9.40 24.44 21.36
CA THR A 247 9.32 25.01 20.02
C THR A 247 8.76 23.98 19.05
N VAL A 248 7.78 24.38 18.25
CA VAL A 248 7.20 23.55 17.19
C VAL A 248 7.50 24.21 15.84
N LYS A 249 8.05 23.45 14.89
CA LYS A 249 8.38 23.91 13.53
C LYS A 249 7.92 22.90 12.49
N GLY A 250 7.73 23.40 11.26
CA GLY A 250 7.40 22.59 10.10
C GLY A 250 5.90 22.55 9.82
N GLY A 251 5.41 21.42 9.29
CA GLY A 251 4.03 21.26 8.84
C GLY A 251 3.94 20.34 7.63
N ALA A 252 3.27 20.81 6.59
CA ALA A 252 3.21 20.07 5.33
C ALA A 252 4.56 20.13 4.62
N TRP A 253 4.93 19.01 4.01
CA TRP A 253 6.16 18.88 3.24
C TRP A 253 5.84 18.43 1.82
N TRP A 254 6.50 19.07 0.85
CA TRP A 254 6.38 18.78 -0.56
C TRP A 254 7.73 18.30 -1.10
N ALA A 255 7.71 17.21 -1.85
CA ALA A 255 8.89 16.76 -2.58
C ALA A 255 9.27 17.79 -3.65
N HIS A 256 10.53 17.72 -4.11
CA HIS A 256 10.98 18.52 -5.26
C HIS A 256 10.06 18.29 -6.47
N THR A 257 9.84 19.32 -7.29
CA THR A 257 8.86 19.30 -8.40
C THR A 257 9.11 18.20 -9.44
N ASN A 258 10.36 17.75 -9.58
CA ASN A 258 10.73 16.58 -10.40
C ASN A 258 10.11 15.26 -9.91
N TYR A 259 9.67 15.22 -8.65
CA TYR A 259 9.09 14.05 -7.99
C TYR A 259 7.57 14.23 -7.79
N PHE A 260 6.89 14.67 -8.84
CA PHE A 260 5.46 15.04 -8.83
C PHE A 260 4.49 13.90 -8.46
N ASN A 261 4.93 12.63 -8.49
CA ASN A 261 4.15 11.48 -8.05
C ASN A 261 4.39 11.11 -6.57
N VAL A 262 5.25 11.85 -5.88
CA VAL A 262 5.38 11.77 -4.42
C VAL A 262 4.34 12.70 -3.80
N LEU A 263 3.37 12.12 -3.09
CA LEU A 263 2.33 12.90 -2.43
C LEU A 263 2.93 13.75 -1.31
N PRO A 264 2.37 14.94 -1.04
CA PRO A 264 2.82 15.75 0.07
C PRO A 264 2.59 15.00 1.38
N SER A 265 3.52 15.19 2.31
CA SER A 265 3.53 14.52 3.61
C SER A 265 3.76 15.57 4.71
N ARG A 266 4.53 15.22 5.74
CA ARG A 266 4.77 16.06 6.91
C ARG A 266 6.25 16.13 7.22
N ASP A 267 6.69 17.30 7.67
CA ASP A 267 8.01 17.49 8.27
C ASP A 267 7.79 18.34 9.51
N ILE A 268 7.77 17.71 10.69
CA ILE A 268 7.37 18.38 11.94
C ILE A 268 8.40 18.09 13.01
N THR A 269 9.00 19.15 13.55
CA THR A 269 9.96 19.05 14.65
C THR A 269 9.43 19.74 15.89
N VAL A 270 9.47 19.04 17.03
CA VAL A 270 9.07 19.55 18.34
C VAL A 270 10.28 19.45 19.28
N THR A 271 10.84 20.60 19.67
CA THR A 271 12.11 20.68 20.41
C THR A 271 11.91 21.34 21.77
N ALA A 272 12.41 20.69 22.82
CA ALA A 272 12.45 21.18 24.19
C ALA A 272 13.58 22.21 24.39
N PRO A 273 13.47 23.11 25.39
CA PRO A 273 14.55 24.03 25.74
C PRO A 273 15.86 23.33 26.14
N ASP A 274 15.79 22.11 26.67
CA ASP A 274 16.96 21.31 27.05
C ASP A 274 17.56 20.51 25.87
N GLY A 275 16.93 20.58 24.70
CA GLY A 275 17.37 19.94 23.47
C GLY A 275 16.74 18.57 23.19
N ARG A 276 15.89 18.03 24.07
CA ARG A 276 15.07 16.87 23.70
C ARG A 276 14.19 17.19 22.50
N GLU A 277 13.96 16.23 21.63
CA GLU A 277 13.32 16.47 20.35
C GLU A 277 12.55 15.24 19.87
N VAL A 278 11.43 15.51 19.20
CA VAL A 278 10.80 14.54 18.32
C VAL A 278 10.62 15.15 16.93
N HIS A 279 10.97 14.37 15.91
CA HIS A 279 10.89 14.76 14.51
C HIS A 279 10.08 13.71 13.76
N LEU A 280 8.94 14.14 13.21
CA LEU A 280 8.17 13.38 12.23
C LEU A 280 8.72 13.76 10.86
N ALA A 281 9.56 12.89 10.31
CA ALA A 281 10.25 13.13 9.05
C ALA A 281 9.31 12.89 7.85
N PRO A 282 9.61 13.50 6.69
CA PRO A 282 8.89 13.26 5.45
C PRO A 282 8.75 11.78 5.12
N SER A 283 7.56 11.38 4.66
CA SER A 283 7.39 10.08 4.03
C SER A 283 8.19 10.04 2.74
N ILE A 284 8.91 8.94 2.51
CA ILE A 284 9.67 8.73 1.27
C ILE A 284 8.87 7.76 0.41
N LEU A 285 8.77 8.05 -0.88
CA LEU A 285 8.36 7.10 -1.91
C LEU A 285 9.47 7.06 -2.95
N ALA A 286 9.96 5.87 -3.29
CA ALA A 286 11.08 5.69 -4.18
C ALA A 286 10.90 4.48 -5.11
N ARG A 287 11.67 4.48 -6.20
CA ARG A 287 11.80 3.32 -7.08
C ARG A 287 13.22 2.79 -7.07
N ASP A 288 13.33 1.48 -7.13
CA ASP A 288 14.56 0.77 -7.40
C ASP A 288 14.41 -0.02 -8.71
N LEU A 289 15.22 0.34 -9.70
CA LEU A 289 15.22 -0.25 -11.03
C LEU A 289 16.54 -0.99 -11.20
N LEU A 290 16.49 -2.32 -11.21
CA LEU A 290 17.65 -3.19 -11.44
C LEU A 290 17.51 -3.86 -12.81
N PRO A 291 18.16 -3.33 -13.88
CA PRO A 291 18.06 -3.90 -15.22
C PRO A 291 18.52 -5.36 -15.28
N ALA A 292 17.93 -6.14 -16.19
CA ALA A 292 18.39 -7.49 -16.47
C ALA A 292 19.85 -7.46 -16.96
N PRO A 293 20.74 -8.35 -16.46
CA PRO A 293 22.15 -8.36 -16.87
C PRO A 293 22.37 -8.45 -18.39
N GLN A 294 21.48 -9.14 -19.10
CA GLN A 294 21.54 -9.34 -20.55
C GLN A 294 21.36 -8.04 -21.35
N LEU A 295 20.68 -7.04 -20.78
CA LEU A 295 20.49 -5.74 -21.43
C LEU A 295 21.76 -4.89 -21.44
N ASN A 296 22.76 -5.24 -20.63
CA ASN A 296 24.01 -4.49 -20.47
C ASN A 296 23.77 -2.99 -20.19
N MET A 297 22.65 -2.68 -19.51
CA MET A 297 22.26 -1.32 -19.13
C MET A 297 22.67 -1.04 -17.69
N PRO A 298 23.27 0.12 -17.40
CA PRO A 298 23.59 0.50 -16.03
C PRO A 298 22.32 0.73 -15.22
N ARG A 299 22.39 0.42 -13.91
CA ARG A 299 21.35 0.80 -12.96
C ARG A 299 21.23 2.34 -12.95
N PRO A 300 20.03 2.93 -13.05
CA PRO A 300 19.87 4.37 -12.96
C PRO A 300 20.47 4.92 -11.64
N PRO A 301 21.11 6.10 -11.65
CA PRO A 301 21.75 6.66 -10.47
C PRO A 301 20.72 7.12 -9.42
N GLU A 302 21.07 7.03 -8.14
CA GLU A 302 20.24 7.57 -7.05
C GLU A 302 20.01 9.08 -7.23
N GLY A 303 18.80 9.56 -6.92
CA GLY A 303 18.38 10.95 -7.08
C GLY A 303 17.83 11.29 -8.48
N SER A 304 18.01 10.42 -9.48
CA SER A 304 17.27 10.53 -10.76
C SER A 304 15.77 10.33 -10.53
N ALA A 305 14.94 10.66 -11.53
CA ALA A 305 13.50 10.50 -11.46
C ALA A 305 13.03 9.45 -12.46
N ASP A 306 12.19 8.51 -12.02
CA ASP A 306 11.47 7.58 -12.88
C ASP A 306 9.96 7.73 -12.66
N LYS A 307 9.24 8.13 -13.72
CA LYS A 307 7.81 8.46 -13.67
C LYS A 307 7.45 9.41 -12.52
N GLY A 308 8.26 10.44 -12.29
CA GLY A 308 8.01 11.42 -11.22
C GLY A 308 8.19 10.87 -9.80
N ILE A 309 8.90 9.75 -9.63
CA ILE A 309 9.29 9.19 -8.33
C ILE A 309 10.82 9.13 -8.27
N PRO A 310 11.47 9.51 -7.17
CA PRO A 310 12.93 9.44 -7.06
C PRO A 310 13.42 8.00 -7.15
N VAL A 311 14.53 7.79 -7.85
CA VAL A 311 15.27 6.54 -7.82
C VAL A 311 16.12 6.52 -6.57
N LEU A 312 15.86 5.58 -5.66
CA LEU A 312 16.69 5.29 -4.49
C LEU A 312 16.82 3.77 -4.36
N TYR A 313 18.01 3.31 -4.06
CA TYR A 313 18.30 1.88 -3.99
C TYR A 313 17.70 1.30 -2.71
N LEU A 314 16.83 0.29 -2.86
CA LEU A 314 16.24 -0.40 -1.72
C LEU A 314 17.34 -1.14 -0.95
N PRO A 315 17.56 -0.85 0.34
CA PRO A 315 18.49 -1.63 1.14
C PRO A 315 17.97 -3.05 1.35
N ASP A 316 18.79 -4.04 1.02
CA ASP A 316 18.45 -5.47 0.99
C ASP A 316 18.68 -6.20 2.32
N SER A 317 19.33 -5.52 3.28
CA SER A 317 19.80 -6.09 4.54
C SER A 317 19.78 -5.05 5.65
N LEU A 318 19.75 -5.51 6.90
CA LEU A 318 19.74 -4.63 8.06
C LEU A 318 21.02 -3.78 8.14
N ASP A 319 22.15 -4.32 7.70
CA ASP A 319 23.42 -3.57 7.60
C ASP A 319 23.38 -2.51 6.49
N ALA A 320 22.72 -2.79 5.36
CA ALA A 320 22.51 -1.78 4.33
C ALA A 320 21.60 -0.64 4.83
N TRP A 321 20.54 -0.99 5.56
CA TRP A 321 19.68 -0.01 6.25
C TRP A 321 20.43 0.80 7.29
N LYS A 322 21.29 0.16 8.09
CA LYS A 322 22.16 0.84 9.05
C LYS A 322 23.01 1.92 8.37
N ARG A 323 23.69 1.56 7.28
CA ARG A 323 24.49 2.53 6.48
C ARG A 323 23.62 3.64 5.91
N TRP A 324 22.38 3.33 5.50
CA TRP A 324 21.44 4.33 5.00
C TRP A 324 21.08 5.36 6.09
N VAL A 325 20.75 4.90 7.30
CA VAL A 325 20.48 5.78 8.45
C VAL A 325 21.70 6.60 8.86
N GLU A 326 22.89 6.01 8.86
CA GLU A 326 24.14 6.73 9.14
C GLU A 326 24.40 7.85 8.12
N ARG A 327 24.17 7.59 6.82
CA ARG A 327 24.26 8.64 5.79
C ARG A 327 23.24 9.76 6.03
N GLY A 328 21.98 9.42 6.35
CA GLY A 328 20.95 10.40 6.68
C GLY A 328 21.32 11.27 7.89
N LEU A 329 21.90 10.67 8.93
CA LEU A 329 22.42 11.40 10.09
C LEU A 329 23.53 12.38 9.70
N HIS A 330 24.51 11.97 8.90
CA HIS A 330 25.58 12.86 8.45
C HIS A 330 25.05 14.02 7.60
N GLN A 331 24.02 13.77 6.77
CA GLN A 331 23.40 14.80 5.94
C GLN A 331 22.59 15.80 6.78
N SER A 332 21.81 15.30 7.75
CA SER A 332 20.98 16.15 8.62
C SER A 332 21.79 16.90 9.69
N LEU A 333 22.91 16.33 10.12
CA LEU A 333 23.79 16.87 11.16
C LEU A 333 25.24 16.89 10.66
N PRO A 334 25.59 17.81 9.74
CA PRO A 334 26.92 17.84 9.12
C PRO A 334 28.06 18.15 10.10
N GLN A 335 27.75 18.69 11.27
CA GLN A 335 28.72 18.97 12.34
C GLN A 335 28.83 17.83 13.37
N ALA A 336 27.99 16.79 13.26
CA ALA A 336 28.04 15.66 14.15
C ALA A 336 29.29 14.81 13.89
N THR A 337 29.89 14.32 14.96
CA THR A 337 31.06 13.46 14.95
C THR A 337 30.74 12.16 15.71
N GLN A 338 31.57 11.14 15.52
CA GLN A 338 31.39 9.82 16.14
C GLN A 338 30.00 9.20 15.89
N VAL A 339 29.38 9.53 14.75
CA VAL A 339 28.07 9.04 14.36
C VAL A 339 28.14 7.53 14.19
N ARG A 340 27.29 6.82 14.94
CA ARG A 340 27.21 5.37 14.92
C ARG A 340 25.79 4.91 15.20
N VAL A 341 25.32 3.95 14.42
CA VAL A 341 24.14 3.16 14.79
C VAL A 341 24.61 1.99 15.67
N THR A 342 24.24 2.06 16.95
CA THR A 342 24.62 1.07 17.97
C THR A 342 23.74 -0.16 17.97
N ASN A 343 22.49 -0.04 17.52
CA ASN A 343 21.55 -1.15 17.39
C ASN A 343 20.65 -0.93 16.18
N ALA A 344 20.32 -2.00 15.47
CA ALA A 344 19.38 -2.01 14.37
C ALA A 344 18.55 -3.28 14.49
N VAL A 345 17.23 -3.16 14.43
CA VAL A 345 16.32 -4.30 14.58
C VAL A 345 15.12 -4.17 13.64
N VAL A 346 14.59 -5.32 13.22
CA VAL A 346 13.20 -5.42 12.75
C VAL A 346 12.34 -5.56 14.01
N VAL A 347 11.27 -4.77 14.13
CA VAL A 347 10.33 -4.82 15.27
C VAL A 347 9.18 -5.76 14.89
N PRO A 348 9.15 -7.02 15.38
CA PRO A 348 8.21 -8.03 14.88
C PRO A 348 6.75 -7.67 15.13
N GLU A 349 6.43 -7.12 16.30
CA GLU A 349 5.07 -6.80 16.68
C GLU A 349 4.49 -5.66 15.83
N LEU A 350 5.31 -4.64 15.52
CA LEU A 350 4.93 -3.56 14.61
C LEU A 350 4.87 -4.01 13.15
N THR A 351 5.77 -4.91 12.77
CA THR A 351 5.76 -5.51 11.43
C THR A 351 4.48 -6.31 11.22
N ALA A 352 4.03 -7.09 12.20
CA ALA A 352 2.75 -7.81 12.15
C ALA A 352 1.53 -6.88 12.05
N ILE A 353 1.61 -5.66 12.58
CA ILE A 353 0.56 -4.64 12.42
C ILE A 353 0.56 -4.11 10.98
N LEU A 354 1.73 -3.74 10.46
CA LEU A 354 1.88 -3.27 9.09
C LEU A 354 1.49 -4.36 8.06
N ASP A 355 1.86 -5.61 8.30
CA ASP A 355 1.46 -6.78 7.51
C ASP A 355 -0.06 -6.90 7.42
N ARG A 356 -0.78 -6.78 8.55
CA ARG A 356 -2.25 -6.81 8.56
C ARG A 356 -2.86 -5.67 7.72
N GLN A 357 -2.22 -4.50 7.68
CA GLN A 357 -2.70 -3.37 6.88
C GLN A 357 -2.52 -3.58 5.38
N ILE A 358 -1.46 -4.30 4.98
CA ILE A 358 -1.20 -4.59 3.55
C ILE A 358 -1.78 -5.93 3.09
N GLU A 359 -2.46 -6.68 3.96
CA GLU A 359 -2.98 -8.02 3.64
C GLU A 359 -3.98 -7.98 2.47
N TRP A 360 -4.83 -6.94 2.40
CA TRP A 360 -5.73 -6.76 1.25
C TRP A 360 -4.95 -6.59 -0.07
N ARG A 361 -3.84 -5.83 -0.03
CA ARG A 361 -2.97 -5.56 -1.17
C ARG A 361 -2.23 -6.83 -1.58
N ARG A 362 -1.76 -7.61 -0.60
CA ARG A 362 -1.12 -8.92 -0.80
C ARG A 362 -2.07 -9.90 -1.49
N ARG A 363 -3.34 -9.98 -1.08
CA ARG A 363 -4.35 -10.82 -1.74
C ARG A 363 -4.63 -10.38 -3.18
N MET A 364 -4.74 -9.07 -3.42
CA MET A 364 -4.92 -8.52 -4.76
C MET A 364 -3.73 -8.85 -5.67
N LEU A 365 -2.50 -8.67 -5.17
CA LEU A 365 -1.29 -9.01 -5.91
C LEU A 365 -1.10 -10.51 -6.10
N ALA A 366 -1.60 -11.36 -5.20
CA ALA A 366 -1.56 -12.81 -5.38
C ALA A 366 -2.37 -13.27 -6.60
N GLN A 367 -3.52 -12.64 -6.86
CA GLN A 367 -4.30 -12.89 -8.08
C GLN A 367 -3.54 -12.45 -9.34
N GLN A 368 -2.90 -11.29 -9.29
CA GLN A 368 -2.08 -10.78 -10.38
C GLN A 368 -0.82 -11.66 -10.60
N ALA A 369 -0.21 -12.14 -9.53
CA ALA A 369 0.99 -12.98 -9.56
C ALA A 369 0.76 -14.29 -10.32
N GLN A 370 -0.46 -14.85 -10.30
CA GLN A 370 -0.80 -16.03 -11.11
C GLN A 370 -0.74 -15.72 -12.61
N GLN A 371 -1.23 -14.56 -13.03
CA GLN A 371 -1.16 -14.09 -14.42
C GLN A 371 0.29 -13.74 -14.81
N ASP A 372 0.99 -13.00 -13.94
CA ASP A 372 2.38 -12.61 -14.15
C ASP A 372 3.32 -13.82 -14.28
N ALA A 373 3.10 -14.86 -13.47
CA ALA A 373 3.86 -16.10 -13.55
C ALA A 373 3.73 -16.80 -14.91
N SER A 374 2.54 -16.72 -15.54
CA SER A 374 2.34 -17.24 -16.91
C SER A 374 3.15 -16.48 -17.97
N LEU A 375 3.51 -15.23 -17.69
CA LEU A 375 4.36 -14.36 -18.51
C LEU A 375 5.84 -14.41 -18.08
N GLY A 376 6.22 -15.34 -17.19
CA GLY A 376 7.58 -15.46 -16.67
C GLY A 376 8.01 -14.31 -15.75
N MET A 377 7.04 -13.61 -15.16
CA MET A 377 7.26 -12.53 -14.20
C MET A 377 6.95 -13.00 -12.78
N ARG A 378 7.68 -12.47 -11.81
CA ARG A 378 7.45 -12.71 -10.39
C ARG A 378 7.08 -11.41 -9.71
N THR A 379 5.86 -11.33 -9.20
CA THR A 379 5.37 -10.20 -8.41
C THR A 379 5.55 -10.47 -6.92
N PHE A 380 5.88 -9.44 -6.14
CA PHE A 380 6.11 -9.53 -4.70
C PHE A 380 5.64 -8.27 -3.98
N ILE A 381 5.30 -8.45 -2.71
CA ILE A 381 5.05 -7.37 -1.74
C ILE A 381 5.49 -7.84 -0.37
N ASP A 382 6.13 -6.96 0.39
CA ASP A 382 6.58 -7.22 1.74
C ASP A 382 6.67 -5.90 2.52
N ALA A 383 6.72 -5.99 3.84
CA ALA A 383 6.79 -4.84 4.71
C ALA A 383 7.56 -5.14 5.99
N LYS A 384 8.24 -4.11 6.52
CA LYS A 384 9.04 -4.20 7.75
C LYS A 384 8.92 -2.93 8.54
N VAL A 385 8.91 -3.04 9.87
CA VAL A 385 9.15 -1.90 10.75
C VAL A 385 10.54 -2.03 11.34
N LEU A 386 11.34 -1.01 11.15
CA LEU A 386 12.75 -0.97 11.53
C LEU A 386 12.96 0.07 12.64
N ALA A 387 13.81 -0.28 13.60
CA ALA A 387 14.24 0.63 14.65
C ALA A 387 15.77 0.68 14.74
N PHE A 388 16.32 1.89 14.82
CA PHE A 388 17.76 2.14 14.88
C PHE A 388 18.07 3.02 16.09
N GLU A 389 18.97 2.54 16.94
CA GLU A 389 19.52 3.35 18.02
C GLU A 389 20.84 3.95 17.55
N CYS A 390 20.94 5.26 17.65
CA CYS A 390 22.04 6.05 17.15
C CYS A 390 22.69 6.81 18.31
N ARG A 391 24.02 6.95 18.24
CA ARG A 391 24.80 7.82 19.13
C ARG A 391 25.73 8.68 18.30
N TYR A 392 25.93 9.91 18.74
CA TYR A 392 26.84 10.86 18.11
C TYR A 392 27.15 12.03 19.05
N THR A 393 28.20 12.77 18.74
CA THR A 393 28.54 14.03 19.42
C THR A 393 28.26 15.18 18.46
N ASP A 394 27.36 16.09 18.84
CA ASP A 394 26.99 17.27 18.05
C ASP A 394 27.14 18.52 18.92
N LYS A 395 27.89 19.50 18.41
CA LYS A 395 28.24 20.75 19.11
C LYS A 395 28.80 20.52 20.52
N GLY A 396 29.68 19.52 20.66
CA GLY A 396 30.35 19.20 21.93
C GLY A 396 29.46 18.52 22.98
N ARG A 397 28.25 18.08 22.61
CA ARG A 397 27.34 17.33 23.48
C ARG A 397 27.05 15.95 22.88
N ASP A 398 27.01 14.93 23.73
CA ASP A 398 26.66 13.58 23.33
C ASP A 398 25.13 13.40 23.27
N TRP A 399 24.68 12.74 22.22
CA TRP A 399 23.28 12.53 21.90
C TRP A 399 22.96 11.04 21.74
N GLU A 400 21.76 10.69 22.15
CA GLU A 400 21.09 9.43 21.83
C GLU A 400 19.89 9.74 20.95
N GLN A 401 19.71 8.94 19.90
CA GLN A 401 18.59 9.05 18.99
C GLN A 401 18.00 7.68 18.66
N LEU A 402 16.68 7.56 18.66
CA LEU A 402 15.94 6.41 18.19
C LEU A 402 15.21 6.79 16.91
N VAL A 403 15.52 6.11 15.81
CA VAL A 403 14.83 6.25 14.52
C VAL A 403 13.94 5.04 14.35
N VAL A 404 12.64 5.26 14.15
CA VAL A 404 11.67 4.19 13.89
C VAL A 404 10.94 4.51 12.59
N PHE A 405 10.91 3.56 11.67
CA PHE A 405 10.08 3.70 10.49
C PHE A 405 9.52 2.38 9.95
N GLY A 406 8.33 2.48 9.34
CA GLY A 406 7.78 1.43 8.49
C GLY A 406 8.31 1.55 7.06
N THR A 407 8.50 0.43 6.39
CA THR A 407 8.77 0.37 4.95
C THR A 407 7.91 -0.71 4.33
N THR A 408 7.20 -0.38 3.25
CA THR A 408 6.59 -1.37 2.37
C THR A 408 7.31 -1.35 1.03
N TYR A 409 7.40 -2.50 0.37
CA TYR A 409 7.95 -2.58 -0.96
C TYR A 409 7.19 -3.62 -1.77
N GLU A 410 6.77 -3.20 -2.95
CA GLU A 410 6.13 -4.04 -3.95
C GLU A 410 6.84 -3.91 -5.28
N GLY A 411 6.80 -4.96 -6.08
CA GLY A 411 7.49 -4.94 -7.35
C GLY A 411 7.27 -6.20 -8.15
N PHE A 412 7.92 -6.24 -9.30
CA PHE A 412 7.98 -7.42 -10.15
C PHE A 412 9.41 -7.64 -10.66
N GLU A 413 9.70 -8.89 -11.00
CA GLU A 413 10.97 -9.34 -11.53
C GLU A 413 10.72 -10.16 -12.80
N SER A 414 11.48 -9.89 -13.86
CA SER A 414 11.46 -10.64 -15.11
C SER A 414 12.88 -10.84 -15.62
N GLN A 415 13.14 -11.99 -16.25
CA GLN A 415 14.43 -12.21 -16.92
C GLN A 415 14.66 -11.26 -18.11
N LEU A 416 13.59 -10.72 -18.70
CA LEU A 416 13.68 -9.84 -19.87
C LEU A 416 14.04 -8.39 -19.50
N THR A 417 13.46 -7.87 -18.42
CA THR A 417 13.55 -6.44 -18.06
C THR A 417 14.29 -6.19 -16.74
N GLY A 418 14.44 -7.22 -15.91
CA GLY A 418 15.06 -7.12 -14.59
C GLY A 418 14.03 -6.94 -13.49
N ARG A 419 14.44 -6.32 -12.38
CA ARG A 419 13.59 -6.08 -11.21
C ARG A 419 13.21 -4.61 -11.10
N THR A 420 11.93 -4.36 -10.90
CA THR A 420 11.38 -3.04 -10.63
C THR A 420 10.67 -3.08 -9.30
N THR A 421 11.13 -2.29 -8.34
CA THR A 421 10.53 -2.19 -7.01
C THR A 421 10.09 -0.75 -6.76
N THR A 422 8.88 -0.58 -6.25
CA THR A 422 8.43 0.66 -5.61
C THR A 422 8.44 0.42 -4.11
N TRP A 423 9.04 1.32 -3.35
CA TRP A 423 9.16 1.18 -1.92
C TRP A 423 9.00 2.52 -1.22
N ASP A 424 8.60 2.48 0.04
CA ASP A 424 8.36 3.67 0.83
C ASP A 424 8.99 3.61 2.22
N ILE A 425 9.09 4.77 2.85
CA ILE A 425 9.31 4.92 4.28
C ILE A 425 8.14 5.71 4.84
N ASN A 426 7.31 5.06 5.66
CA ASN A 426 6.17 5.68 6.29
C ASN A 426 5.64 4.85 7.49
N PRO A 427 5.33 5.48 8.64
CA PRO A 427 5.84 6.79 9.06
C PRO A 427 7.32 6.73 9.40
N ALA A 428 8.02 7.87 9.36
CA ALA A 428 9.36 8.02 9.92
C ALA A 428 9.32 8.92 11.16
N VAL A 429 9.68 8.38 12.31
CA VAL A 429 9.70 9.09 13.59
C VAL A 429 11.07 9.00 14.21
N ILE A 430 11.60 10.14 14.61
CA ILE A 430 12.93 10.30 15.18
C ILE A 430 12.78 10.91 16.57
N TYR A 431 13.28 10.21 17.58
CA TYR A 431 13.35 10.68 18.96
C TYR A 431 14.79 10.99 19.31
N ARG A 432 15.07 12.18 19.82
CA ARG A 432 16.43 12.60 20.16
C ARG A 432 16.47 13.20 21.56
N ALA A 433 17.52 12.88 22.32
CA ALA A 433 17.78 13.47 23.62
C ALA A 433 19.28 13.49 23.93
N PRO A 434 19.74 14.36 24.85
CA PRO A 434 21.10 14.23 25.40
C PRO A 434 21.33 12.80 25.92
N ALA A 435 22.56 12.31 25.83
CA ALA A 435 22.90 10.94 26.24
C ALA A 435 22.41 10.62 27.67
N GLY A 436 21.74 9.47 27.83
CA GLY A 436 21.16 9.04 29.10
C GLY A 436 19.80 9.67 29.45
N LYS A 437 19.25 10.53 28.58
CA LYS A 437 17.94 11.18 28.78
C LYS A 437 16.86 10.70 27.82
N LEU A 438 17.18 9.84 26.86
CA LEU A 438 16.21 9.37 25.87
C LEU A 438 15.12 8.50 26.51
N ASP A 439 15.50 7.42 27.21
CA ASP A 439 14.52 6.48 27.80
C ASP A 439 13.53 7.13 28.77
N PRO A 440 13.96 7.97 29.73
CA PRO A 440 13.02 8.63 30.63
C PRO A 440 12.10 9.63 29.90
N SER A 441 12.48 10.08 28.71
CA SER A 441 11.70 11.04 27.92
C SER A 441 10.70 10.37 26.98
N MET A 442 10.87 9.07 26.68
CA MET A 442 10.04 8.35 25.71
C MET A 442 8.53 8.49 25.95
N PRO A 443 8.00 8.35 27.18
CA PRO A 443 6.55 8.48 27.40
C PRO A 443 5.99 9.83 26.91
N LEU A 444 6.71 10.93 27.18
CA LEU A 444 6.30 12.26 26.75
C LEU A 444 6.48 12.45 25.24
N LEU A 445 7.61 12.02 24.68
CA LEU A 445 7.89 12.19 23.25
C LEU A 445 6.93 11.38 22.38
N VAL A 446 6.58 10.16 22.81
CA VAL A 446 5.56 9.33 22.16
C VAL A 446 4.18 9.99 22.27
N ALA A 447 3.83 10.53 23.44
CA ALA A 447 2.55 11.23 23.62
C ALA A 447 2.42 12.41 22.64
N ILE A 448 3.48 13.19 22.41
CA ILE A 448 3.48 14.27 21.41
C ILE A 448 3.14 13.73 20.02
N VAL A 449 3.81 12.67 19.57
CA VAL A 449 3.58 12.08 18.24
C VAL A 449 2.14 11.59 18.09
N ASN A 450 1.60 10.96 19.13
CA ASN A 450 0.24 10.43 19.14
C ASN A 450 -0.85 11.52 19.11
N THR A 451 -0.48 12.79 19.26
CA THR A 451 -1.40 13.93 19.16
C THR A 451 -1.41 14.60 17.78
N VAL A 452 -0.46 14.23 16.91
CA VAL A 452 -0.40 14.79 15.55
C VAL A 452 -1.64 14.33 14.79
N ARG A 453 -2.38 15.29 14.23
CA ARG A 453 -3.55 15.06 13.38
C ARG A 453 -3.44 15.88 12.12
N GLU A 454 -3.68 15.27 10.97
CA GLU A 454 -3.93 16.02 9.74
C GLU A 454 -5.29 16.72 9.84
N THR A 455 -5.40 17.91 9.25
CA THR A 455 -6.70 18.59 9.20
C THR A 455 -7.58 17.99 8.09
N PRO A 456 -8.91 17.95 8.26
CA PRO A 456 -9.81 17.42 7.23
C PRO A 456 -9.65 18.10 5.86
N GLN A 457 -9.42 19.42 5.85
CA GLN A 457 -9.21 20.18 4.60
C GLN A 457 -7.95 19.76 3.86
N TRP A 458 -6.87 19.47 4.59
CA TRP A 458 -5.61 19.10 3.98
C TRP A 458 -5.61 17.63 3.53
N SER A 459 -6.22 16.74 4.31
CA SER A 459 -6.45 15.36 3.88
C SER A 459 -7.33 15.30 2.62
N LYS A 460 -8.37 16.14 2.53
CA LYS A 460 -9.20 16.28 1.31
C LYS A 460 -8.37 16.77 0.12
N MET A 461 -7.58 17.84 0.31
CA MET A 461 -6.70 18.36 -0.73
C MET A 461 -5.75 17.29 -1.26
N ARG A 462 -5.13 16.49 -0.38
CA ARG A 462 -4.29 15.36 -0.81
C ARG A 462 -5.03 14.33 -1.63
N ALA A 463 -6.23 13.95 -1.21
CA ALA A 463 -7.04 12.98 -1.93
C ALA A 463 -7.40 13.51 -3.34
N GLU A 464 -7.78 14.78 -3.45
CA GLU A 464 -8.03 15.44 -4.74
C GLU A 464 -6.77 15.50 -5.62
N HIS A 465 -5.62 15.84 -5.03
CA HIS A 465 -4.33 15.85 -5.72
C HIS A 465 -3.96 14.46 -6.25
N GLN A 466 -4.12 13.41 -5.42
CA GLN A 466 -3.88 12.03 -5.82
C GLN A 466 -4.84 11.57 -6.92
N ALA A 467 -6.13 11.89 -6.81
CA ALA A 467 -7.13 11.57 -7.83
C ALA A 467 -6.80 12.25 -9.17
N LYS A 468 -6.33 13.51 -9.13
CA LYS A 468 -5.89 14.24 -10.32
C LYS A 468 -4.68 13.57 -10.99
N LEU A 469 -3.66 13.19 -10.21
CA LEU A 469 -2.48 12.48 -10.72
C LEU A 469 -2.86 11.13 -11.34
N ALA A 470 -3.73 10.37 -10.67
CA ALA A 470 -4.23 9.09 -11.18
C ALA A 470 -5.02 9.27 -12.49
N GLY A 471 -5.83 10.33 -12.61
CA GLY A 471 -6.55 10.67 -13.84
C GLY A 471 -5.61 10.95 -15.02
N ILE A 472 -4.58 11.76 -14.81
CA ILE A 472 -3.57 12.07 -15.83
C ILE A 472 -2.82 10.79 -16.25
N ALA A 473 -2.42 9.96 -15.28
CA ALA A 473 -1.73 8.70 -15.58
C ALA A 473 -2.62 7.72 -16.36
N ALA A 474 -3.91 7.61 -16.01
CA ALA A 474 -4.88 6.77 -16.70
C ALA A 474 -5.12 7.25 -18.14
N GLU A 475 -5.21 8.56 -18.36
CA GLU A 475 -5.32 9.13 -19.70
C GLU A 475 -4.08 8.86 -20.56
N GLY A 476 -2.88 9.07 -20.01
CA GLY A 476 -1.63 8.76 -20.69
C GLY A 476 -1.52 7.27 -21.04
N ALA A 477 -1.93 6.37 -20.14
CA ALA A 477 -1.97 4.94 -20.41
C ALA A 477 -2.97 4.57 -21.53
N ARG A 478 -4.15 5.20 -21.56
CA ARG A 478 -5.13 5.02 -22.65
C ARG A 478 -4.55 5.45 -23.99
N GLN A 479 -3.91 6.62 -24.05
CA GLN A 479 -3.28 7.12 -25.28
C GLN A 479 -2.13 6.20 -25.75
N ALA A 480 -1.28 5.74 -24.83
CA ALA A 480 -0.20 4.80 -25.16
C ALA A 480 -0.73 3.45 -25.68
N ASN A 481 -1.77 2.91 -25.04
CA ASN A 481 -2.42 1.68 -25.48
C ASN A 481 -3.10 1.84 -26.84
N GLN A 482 -3.78 2.97 -27.09
CA GLN A 482 -4.35 3.29 -28.40
C GLN A 482 -3.27 3.36 -29.48
N ALA A 483 -2.16 4.04 -29.23
CA ALA A 483 -1.04 4.11 -30.15
C ALA A 483 -0.41 2.72 -30.42
N ALA A 484 -0.35 1.85 -29.41
CA ALA A 484 0.11 0.47 -29.56
C ALA A 484 -0.87 -0.39 -30.38
N MET A 485 -2.18 -0.23 -30.17
CA MET A 485 -3.22 -0.88 -30.96
C MET A 485 -3.20 -0.41 -32.42
N ASP A 486 -2.99 0.89 -32.67
CA ASP A 486 -2.85 1.44 -34.01
C ASP A 486 -1.61 0.91 -34.73
N ARG A 487 -0.45 0.86 -34.05
CA ARG A 487 0.75 0.21 -34.58
C ARG A 487 0.51 -1.27 -34.88
N SER A 488 -0.18 -1.98 -34.00
CA SER A 488 -0.53 -3.39 -34.20
C SER A 488 -1.47 -3.58 -35.39
N ARG A 489 -2.44 -2.67 -35.59
CA ARG A 489 -3.33 -2.67 -36.76
C ARG A 489 -2.57 -2.38 -38.06
N ILE A 490 -1.61 -1.45 -38.04
CA ILE A 490 -0.74 -1.17 -39.19
C ILE A 490 0.13 -2.39 -39.52
N ILE A 491 0.73 -3.03 -38.52
CA ILE A 491 1.53 -4.24 -38.70
C ILE A 491 0.66 -5.40 -39.22
N ALA A 492 -0.55 -5.58 -38.68
CA ALA A 492 -1.48 -6.61 -39.15
C ALA A 492 -1.92 -6.37 -40.60
N LYS A 493 -2.19 -5.10 -40.97
CA LYS A 493 -2.51 -4.72 -42.35
C LYS A 493 -1.33 -4.96 -43.29
N ALA A 494 -0.12 -4.53 -42.90
CA ALA A 494 1.10 -4.79 -43.65
C ALA A 494 1.39 -6.29 -43.78
N SER A 495 1.12 -7.08 -42.74
CA SER A 495 1.27 -8.55 -42.77
C SER A 495 0.28 -9.20 -43.72
N SER A 496 -0.97 -8.73 -43.78
CA SER A 496 -1.96 -9.17 -44.78
C SER A 496 -1.51 -8.83 -46.20
N GLU A 497 -1.05 -7.60 -46.44
CA GLU A 497 -0.56 -7.14 -47.75
C GLU A 497 0.67 -7.95 -48.20
N ILE A 498 1.61 -8.24 -47.29
CA ILE A 498 2.77 -9.11 -47.58
C ILE A 498 2.32 -10.54 -47.92
N ASN A 499 1.33 -11.07 -47.21
CA ASN A 499 0.81 -12.42 -47.48
C ASN A 499 0.10 -12.48 -48.84
N ASP A 500 -0.65 -11.44 -49.21
CA ASP A 500 -1.27 -11.31 -50.53
C ASP A 500 -0.23 -11.19 -51.65
N ILE A 501 0.88 -10.48 -51.42
CA ILE A 501 2.01 -10.41 -52.36
C ILE A 501 2.71 -11.77 -52.49
N ILE A 502 2.91 -12.50 -51.39
CA ILE A 502 3.53 -13.83 -51.40
C ILE A 502 2.63 -14.84 -52.14
N MET A 503 1.33 -14.85 -51.84
CA MET A 503 0.35 -15.71 -52.50
C MET A 503 0.15 -15.32 -53.97
N GLY A 504 0.16 -14.02 -54.26
CA GLY A 504 0.18 -13.48 -55.62
C GLY A 504 1.40 -13.95 -56.40
N GLY A 505 2.60 -13.89 -55.81
CA GLY A 505 3.84 -14.38 -56.40
C GLY A 505 3.92 -15.90 -56.54
N TYR A 506 3.16 -16.67 -55.76
CA TYR A 506 2.97 -18.11 -55.96
C TYR A 506 2.10 -18.38 -57.19
N LYS A 507 0.92 -17.74 -57.27
CA LYS A 507 0.00 -17.86 -58.42
C LYS A 507 0.63 -17.40 -59.74
N GLN A 508 1.43 -16.33 -59.70
CA GLN A 508 2.13 -15.81 -60.88
C GLN A 508 3.23 -16.77 -61.35
N ARG A 509 3.94 -17.43 -60.43
CA ARG A 509 4.94 -18.47 -60.78
C ARG A 509 4.31 -19.74 -61.35
N GLU A 510 3.12 -20.11 -60.88
CA GLU A 510 2.34 -21.24 -61.42
C GLU A 510 1.88 -20.95 -62.85
N ALA A 511 1.32 -19.76 -63.10
CA ALA A 511 0.92 -19.32 -64.45
C ALA A 511 2.11 -19.21 -65.42
N ILE A 512 3.29 -18.79 -64.94
CA ILE A 512 4.52 -18.74 -65.76
C ILE A 512 5.05 -20.15 -66.07
N LYS A 513 4.95 -21.11 -65.13
CA LYS A 513 5.35 -22.49 -65.39
C LYS A 513 4.49 -23.14 -66.48
N ASP A 514 3.17 -22.93 -66.46
CA ASP A 514 2.28 -23.49 -67.49
C ASP A 514 2.52 -22.88 -68.88
N ALA A 515 2.66 -21.55 -68.97
CA ALA A 515 2.93 -20.87 -70.23
C ALA A 515 4.31 -21.21 -70.83
N THR A 516 5.31 -21.45 -69.99
CA THR A 516 6.67 -21.80 -70.43
C THR A 516 6.77 -23.28 -70.81
N HIS A 517 6.05 -24.17 -70.11
CA HIS A 517 6.01 -25.60 -70.41
C HIS A 517 5.35 -25.90 -71.77
N ALA A 518 4.28 -25.18 -72.12
CA ALA A 518 3.66 -25.27 -73.45
C ALA A 518 4.59 -24.81 -74.59
N LYS A 519 5.41 -23.78 -74.35
CA LYS A 519 6.32 -23.21 -75.35
C LYS A 519 7.60 -24.05 -75.55
N VAL A 520 8.08 -24.72 -74.50
CA VAL A 520 9.25 -25.61 -74.57
C VAL A 520 8.91 -26.92 -75.28
N ILE A 521 7.70 -27.47 -75.11
CA ILE A 521 7.28 -28.69 -75.82
C ILE A 521 7.23 -28.44 -77.34
N ASN A 522 6.65 -27.33 -77.79
CA ASN A 522 6.60 -27.02 -79.23
C ASN A 522 7.98 -26.70 -79.84
N SER A 523 8.89 -26.11 -79.05
CA SER A 523 10.27 -25.82 -79.50
C SER A 523 11.18 -27.04 -79.54
N ILE A 524 10.92 -28.09 -78.75
CA ILE A 524 11.69 -29.34 -78.78
C ILE A 524 11.22 -30.25 -79.91
N HIS A 525 9.93 -30.18 -80.28
CA HIS A 525 9.34 -31.03 -81.33
C HIS A 525 9.45 -30.46 -82.75
N GLY A 526 9.89 -29.21 -82.95
CA GLY A 526 10.03 -28.61 -84.30
C GLY A 526 8.68 -28.47 -85.03
N THR A 527 7.58 -28.32 -84.29
CA THR A 527 6.22 -28.26 -84.82
C THR A 527 5.50 -26.97 -84.40
N GLU A 528 4.62 -26.48 -85.28
CA GLU A 528 3.72 -25.34 -85.06
C GLU A 528 2.26 -25.78 -85.28
N ASP A 529 1.31 -25.15 -84.58
CA ASP A 529 -0.12 -25.43 -84.71
C ASP A 529 -0.73 -24.63 -85.87
N TYR A 530 -1.35 -25.31 -86.85
CA TYR A 530 -2.05 -24.69 -87.96
C TYR A 530 -3.56 -24.86 -87.83
N VAL A 531 -4.33 -23.83 -88.22
CA VAL A 531 -5.80 -23.86 -88.22
C VAL A 531 -6.32 -24.46 -89.54
N VAL A 532 -7.17 -25.48 -89.46
CA VAL A 532 -7.80 -26.09 -90.65
C VAL A 532 -8.96 -25.20 -91.14
N PRO A 533 -8.94 -24.72 -92.41
CA PRO A 533 -10.01 -23.92 -92.97
C PRO A 533 -11.37 -24.64 -92.90
N GLY A 534 -12.38 -24.00 -92.31
CA GLY A 534 -13.75 -24.53 -92.20
C GLY A 534 -14.05 -25.37 -90.95
N GLY A 535 -13.11 -25.53 -90.01
CA GLY A 535 -13.31 -26.25 -88.75
C GLY A 535 -12.73 -25.54 -87.51
N THR A 536 -13.00 -26.09 -86.32
CA THR A 536 -12.42 -25.64 -85.03
C THR A 536 -11.19 -26.45 -84.60
N ALA A 537 -10.77 -27.42 -85.42
CA ALA A 537 -9.61 -28.27 -85.17
C ALA A 537 -8.31 -27.60 -85.62
N SER A 538 -7.25 -27.75 -84.82
CA SER A 538 -5.87 -27.42 -85.19
C SER A 538 -5.04 -28.70 -85.36
N VAL A 539 -4.01 -28.64 -86.19
CA VAL A 539 -3.07 -29.74 -86.44
C VAL A 539 -1.64 -29.26 -86.20
N GLN A 540 -0.82 -30.10 -85.55
CA GLN A 540 0.62 -29.84 -85.40
C GLN A 540 1.36 -30.30 -86.64
N LEU A 541 2.11 -29.39 -87.26
CA LEU A 541 2.92 -29.65 -88.44
C LEU A 541 4.33 -29.11 -88.26
N PRO A 542 5.36 -29.70 -88.91
CA PRO A 542 6.72 -29.19 -88.82
C PRO A 542 6.83 -27.71 -89.21
N ASN A 543 7.56 -26.92 -88.42
CA ASN A 543 7.67 -25.47 -88.60
C ASN A 543 8.79 -25.03 -89.57
N ASP A 544 9.49 -25.99 -90.19
CA ASP A 544 10.57 -25.75 -91.16
C ASP A 544 10.07 -25.37 -92.57
N TYR A 545 8.75 -25.30 -92.77
CA TYR A 545 8.12 -25.05 -94.08
C TYR A 545 7.35 -23.72 -94.11
N GLN A 546 7.67 -22.87 -95.09
CA GLN A 546 7.11 -21.51 -95.21
C GLN A 546 5.63 -21.49 -95.63
N ARG A 547 5.13 -22.55 -96.28
CA ARG A 547 3.74 -22.65 -96.72
C ARG A 547 3.18 -24.04 -96.45
N VAL A 548 1.96 -24.05 -95.95
CA VAL A 548 1.19 -25.26 -95.64
C VAL A 548 -0.17 -25.18 -96.33
N TYR A 549 -0.59 -26.25 -96.98
CA TYR A 549 -1.88 -26.39 -97.63
C TYR A 549 -2.60 -27.65 -97.14
N THR A 550 -3.93 -27.65 -97.20
CA THR A 550 -4.76 -28.84 -96.95
C THR A 550 -5.85 -28.98 -97.99
N ASN A 551 -6.27 -30.22 -98.26
CA ASN A 551 -7.42 -30.52 -99.12
C ASN A 551 -8.71 -30.83 -98.34
N GLY A 552 -8.69 -30.73 -97.01
CA GLY A 552 -9.83 -31.02 -96.14
C GLY A 552 -10.08 -32.51 -95.86
N ASN A 553 -9.34 -33.42 -96.48
CA ASN A 553 -9.47 -34.88 -96.31
C ASN A 553 -8.43 -35.47 -95.32
N GLY A 554 -7.75 -34.61 -94.55
CA GLY A 554 -6.67 -35.02 -93.64
C GLY A 554 -5.28 -35.10 -94.29
N GLU A 555 -5.13 -34.63 -95.53
CA GLU A 555 -3.84 -34.50 -96.20
C GLU A 555 -3.30 -33.07 -96.10
N TYR A 556 -1.98 -32.96 -95.91
CA TYR A 556 -1.27 -31.69 -95.75
C TYR A 556 -0.06 -31.64 -96.67
N LEU A 557 0.07 -30.54 -97.40
CA LEU A 557 1.20 -30.27 -98.29
C LEU A 557 2.03 -29.15 -97.70
N LEU A 558 3.32 -29.42 -97.48
CA LEU A 558 4.28 -28.49 -96.90
C LEU A 558 5.34 -28.15 -97.93
N THR A 559 5.60 -26.87 -98.15
CA THR A 559 6.58 -26.40 -99.13
C THR A 559 7.29 -25.13 -98.67
N ASN A 560 8.54 -24.98 -99.12
CA ASN A 560 9.33 -23.77 -98.97
C ASN A 560 9.35 -22.91 -100.23
N ASP A 561 8.69 -23.35 -101.30
CA ASP A 561 8.61 -22.60 -102.54
C ASP A 561 7.47 -21.58 -102.50
N VAL A 562 7.85 -20.30 -102.54
CA VAL A 562 6.96 -19.13 -102.47
C VAL A 562 6.17 -18.91 -103.77
N LEU A 563 6.52 -19.61 -104.85
CA LEU A 563 5.79 -19.53 -106.12
C LEU A 563 5.00 -20.80 -106.44
N TYR A 564 5.13 -21.84 -105.62
CA TYR A 564 4.39 -23.08 -105.80
C TYR A 564 2.89 -22.92 -105.47
N ASP A 565 2.04 -23.25 -106.44
CA ASP A 565 0.59 -23.37 -106.28
C ASP A 565 0.17 -24.82 -106.57
N PRO A 566 -0.19 -25.61 -105.53
CA PRO A 566 -0.57 -27.02 -105.69
C PRO A 566 -1.82 -27.23 -106.56
N ASN A 567 -2.65 -26.21 -106.80
CA ASN A 567 -3.82 -26.32 -107.68
C ASN A 567 -3.47 -26.22 -109.18
N THR A 568 -2.20 -25.99 -109.51
CA THR A 568 -1.70 -25.93 -110.90
C THR A 568 -0.79 -27.10 -111.26
N ASP A 569 -0.44 -27.95 -110.28
CA ASP A 569 0.39 -29.12 -110.49
C ASP A 569 -0.44 -30.30 -111.03
N SER A 570 -0.12 -30.72 -112.26
CA SER A 570 -0.73 -31.88 -112.92
C SER A 570 -0.69 -33.18 -112.11
N ALA A 571 0.26 -33.34 -111.20
CA ALA A 571 0.37 -34.51 -110.31
C ALA A 571 -0.62 -34.48 -109.13
N LEU A 572 -1.19 -33.31 -108.80
CA LEU A 572 -2.08 -33.08 -107.64
C LEU A 572 -3.50 -32.66 -108.04
N ASN A 573 -3.78 -32.56 -109.35
CA ASN A 573 -5.02 -32.08 -109.98
C ASN A 573 -6.33 -32.81 -109.61
N GLY A 574 -6.31 -33.80 -108.72
CA GLY A 574 -7.49 -34.51 -108.23
C GLY A 574 -8.18 -33.88 -107.00
N ASN A 575 -7.54 -32.90 -106.34
CA ASN A 575 -8.01 -32.29 -105.09
C ASN A 575 -7.86 -30.75 -105.14
N GLN A 576 -8.73 -30.01 -104.42
CA GLN A 576 -8.53 -28.57 -104.19
C GLN A 576 -7.75 -28.33 -102.91
N TRP A 577 -6.66 -27.56 -103.01
CA TRP A 577 -5.77 -27.24 -101.90
C TRP A 577 -5.96 -25.80 -101.42
N THR A 578 -6.16 -25.62 -100.12
CA THR A 578 -6.33 -24.32 -99.46
C THR A 578 -5.17 -24.04 -98.52
N GLY A 579 -4.64 -22.83 -98.55
CA GLY A 579 -3.55 -22.40 -97.65
C GLY A 579 -3.99 -22.34 -96.19
N MET A 580 -3.10 -22.73 -95.29
CA MET A 580 -3.32 -22.73 -93.84
C MET A 580 -2.45 -21.65 -93.16
N GLU A 581 -3.02 -21.01 -92.15
CA GLU A 581 -2.30 -20.04 -91.32
C GLU A 581 -1.89 -20.65 -89.97
N ALA A 582 -0.67 -20.33 -89.54
CA ALA A 582 -0.18 -20.70 -88.22
C ALA A 582 -0.94 -19.93 -87.13
N ARG A 583 -1.28 -20.63 -86.04
CA ARG A 583 -1.99 -20.08 -84.90
C ARG A 583 -1.02 -19.29 -84.02
N ARG A 584 -0.92 -17.98 -84.26
CA ARG A 584 -0.07 -17.06 -83.49
C ARG A 584 -0.58 -16.76 -82.09
#